data_AF-A0A086T1C9-F1
#
_entry.id   AF-A0A086T1C9-F1
#
_cell.length_a   1.000
_cell.length_b   1.000
_cell.length_c   1.000
_cell.angle_alpha   90.00
_cell.angle_beta   90.00
_cell.angle_gamma   90.00
#
_symmetry.space_group_name_H-M   'P 1'
#
loop_
_entity.id
_entity.type
_entity.pdbx_description
1 polymer ?
#
loop_
_entity_poly.entity_id
_entity_poly.type
_entity_poly.pdbx_seq_one_letter_code
_entity_poly.pdbx_strand_id
1 'polypeptide(L)'
;MLPLMLLLVRPPTFLDAPDVAPSPKPSTGIEYTAEPDTSFPEALFAFISLLLQYRDLRLEINKLPWRMRSSRSLTPTAPSPFILLQYFNILCDINGIDGANKERPTDQYNLKTYDLAKTCLANTLALLNDYKIANGGDTVVTPYNGKFGWYDEEPGSNAEMNRGKLEQDRAALMEILPDLQFLASNPGRGAVEDELTRGVGKLIDVRTEANSCPMWLAFAFQVYLDILQNMGEICDEEHEEMRQASIRAQESMATSPSLQSA
;
A
#
# COMPACT_ATOMS: atom_id res chain seq x y z
N MET A 1 31.73 -2.33 -25.94
CA MET A 1 31.74 -1.14 -26.82
C MET A 1 30.90 -1.48 -28.05
N LEU A 2 29.63 -1.03 -28.10
CA LEU A 2 28.59 -1.09 -29.18
C LEU A 2 28.23 -2.47 -29.82
N PRO A 3 27.03 -2.64 -30.45
CA PRO A 3 25.67 -2.41 -29.95
C PRO A 3 24.65 -3.51 -30.38
N LEU A 4 23.39 -3.36 -29.95
CA LEU A 4 22.16 -3.98 -30.48
C LEU A 4 22.13 -4.07 -32.02
N MET A 5 21.67 -5.20 -32.58
CA MET A 5 20.60 -5.24 -33.61
C MET A 5 20.27 -6.67 -34.06
N LEU A 6 18.98 -6.88 -34.37
CA LEU A 6 18.34 -8.02 -35.07
C LEU A 6 17.96 -9.22 -34.17
N LEU A 7 16.74 -9.76 -34.12
CA LEU A 7 15.48 -9.52 -34.79
C LEU A 7 14.41 -10.31 -33.99
N LEU A 8 13.38 -9.64 -33.48
CA LEU A 8 12.07 -10.27 -33.29
C LEU A 8 11.51 -10.54 -34.69
N VAL A 9 11.92 -11.65 -35.31
CA VAL A 9 11.28 -12.13 -36.53
C VAL A 9 9.87 -12.60 -36.15
N ARG A 10 8.86 -11.77 -36.44
CA ARG A 10 7.47 -12.24 -36.50
C ARG A 10 7.36 -13.23 -37.67
N PRO A 11 6.73 -14.40 -37.48
CA PRO A 11 6.55 -15.36 -38.57
C PRO A 11 5.67 -14.76 -39.67
N PRO A 12 5.99 -15.00 -40.97
CA PRO A 12 5.28 -14.44 -42.12
C PRO A 12 3.81 -14.89 -42.23
N THR A 13 3.39 -15.91 -41.48
CA THR A 13 2.04 -16.48 -41.53
C THR A 13 0.94 -15.57 -41.00
N PHE A 14 1.26 -14.45 -40.34
CA PHE A 14 0.25 -13.51 -39.83
C PHE A 14 -0.18 -12.46 -40.86
N LEU A 15 0.66 -12.14 -41.85
CA LEU A 15 0.35 -11.13 -42.87
C LEU A 15 -0.52 -11.65 -44.02
N ASP A 16 -0.61 -12.97 -44.19
CA ASP A 16 -1.38 -13.62 -45.27
C ASP A 16 -2.73 -14.19 -44.80
N ALA A 17 -3.17 -13.88 -43.57
CA ALA A 17 -4.50 -14.28 -43.14
C ALA A 17 -5.56 -13.48 -43.91
N PRO A 18 -6.52 -14.12 -44.60
CA PRO A 18 -7.58 -13.40 -45.30
C PRO A 18 -8.41 -12.59 -44.28
N ASP A 19 -8.64 -11.31 -44.59
CA ASP A 19 -9.47 -10.43 -43.77
C ASP A 19 -10.83 -11.07 -43.50
N VAL A 20 -11.12 -11.33 -42.22
CA VAL A 20 -12.43 -11.80 -41.80
C VAL A 20 -13.39 -10.63 -41.93
N ALA A 21 -14.27 -10.68 -42.93
CA ALA A 21 -15.33 -9.70 -43.07
C ALA A 21 -16.16 -9.66 -41.76
N PRO A 22 -16.44 -8.47 -41.19
CA PRO A 22 -17.22 -8.37 -39.98
C PRO A 22 -18.60 -9.01 -40.21
N SER A 23 -18.99 -9.90 -39.29
CA SER A 23 -20.32 -10.51 -39.34
C SER A 23 -21.40 -9.42 -39.30
N PRO A 24 -22.51 -9.58 -40.05
CA PRO A 24 -23.60 -8.61 -40.04
C PRO A 24 -24.12 -8.43 -38.61
N LYS A 25 -24.30 -7.16 -38.20
CA LYS A 25 -24.83 -6.80 -36.88
C LYS A 25 -26.14 -7.58 -36.62
N PRO A 26 -26.26 -8.32 -35.50
CA PRO A 26 -27.55 -8.89 -35.12
C PRO A 26 -28.57 -7.77 -34.92
N SER A 27 -29.74 -7.89 -35.54
CA SER A 27 -30.84 -6.92 -35.54
C SER A 27 -31.65 -6.90 -34.23
N THR A 28 -31.03 -7.28 -33.11
CA THR A 28 -31.63 -7.14 -31.79
C THR A 28 -31.22 -5.78 -31.23
N GLY A 29 -32.18 -4.86 -31.17
CA GLY A 29 -32.06 -3.51 -30.59
C GLY A 29 -31.78 -3.54 -29.08
N ILE A 30 -30.64 -4.07 -28.70
CA ILE A 30 -30.06 -3.88 -27.37
C ILE A 30 -29.06 -2.75 -27.52
N GLU A 31 -29.58 -1.53 -27.34
CA GLU A 31 -28.76 -0.37 -27.04
C GLU A 31 -28.05 -0.66 -25.72
N TYR A 32 -26.75 -0.95 -25.78
CA TYR A 32 -25.91 -1.04 -24.59
C TYR A 32 -25.80 0.36 -24.00
N THR A 33 -26.73 0.70 -23.11
CA THR A 33 -26.55 1.82 -22.20
C THR A 33 -25.42 1.42 -21.27
N ALA A 34 -24.32 2.17 -21.27
CA ALA A 34 -23.34 2.06 -20.20
C ALA A 34 -24.10 2.23 -18.87
N GLU A 35 -23.83 1.38 -17.89
CA GLU A 35 -24.37 1.57 -16.55
C GLU A 35 -24.13 3.03 -16.13
N PRO A 36 -25.13 3.70 -15.53
CA PRO A 36 -24.95 5.07 -15.09
C PRO A 36 -23.71 5.16 -14.20
N ASP A 37 -22.92 6.22 -14.36
CA ASP A 37 -21.74 6.48 -13.53
C ASP A 37 -22.06 6.14 -12.07
N THR A 38 -21.28 5.22 -11.51
CA THR A 38 -21.41 4.66 -10.14
C THR A 38 -22.11 5.63 -9.20
N SER A 39 -23.31 5.27 -8.74
CA SER A 39 -24.06 6.18 -7.89
C SER A 39 -23.31 6.34 -6.56
N PHE A 40 -23.28 7.56 -6.02
CA PHE A 40 -22.65 7.83 -4.71
C PHE A 40 -23.03 6.82 -3.61
N PRO A 41 -24.29 6.35 -3.51
CA PRO A 41 -24.68 5.30 -2.56
C PRO A 41 -23.98 3.94 -2.77
N GLU A 42 -23.76 3.52 -4.02
CA GLU A 42 -23.07 2.25 -4.31
C GLU A 42 -21.58 2.33 -4.00
N ALA A 43 -20.95 3.46 -4.33
CA ALA A 43 -19.56 3.72 -3.96
C ALA A 43 -19.39 3.79 -2.44
N LEU A 44 -20.32 4.45 -1.74
CA LEU A 44 -20.34 4.52 -0.28
C LEU A 44 -20.57 3.14 0.35
N PHE A 45 -21.49 2.33 -0.19
CA PHE A 45 -21.76 0.98 0.30
C PHE A 45 -20.56 0.05 0.08
N ALA A 46 -19.95 0.06 -1.11
CA ALA A 46 -18.75 -0.72 -1.41
C ALA A 46 -17.58 -0.31 -0.50
N PHE A 47 -17.43 0.99 -0.26
CA PHE A 47 -16.42 1.53 0.63
C PHE A 47 -16.65 1.15 2.10
N ILE A 48 -17.89 1.28 2.62
CA ILE A 48 -18.22 0.81 3.97
C ILE A 48 -17.99 -0.69 4.08
N SER A 49 -18.35 -1.47 3.06
CA SER A 49 -18.10 -2.91 3.02
C SER A 49 -16.60 -3.23 3.06
N LEU A 50 -15.78 -2.48 2.31
CA LEU A 50 -14.32 -2.59 2.36
C LEU A 50 -13.78 -2.24 3.74
N LEU A 51 -14.25 -1.16 4.38
CA LEU A 51 -13.80 -0.77 5.71
C LEU A 51 -14.22 -1.78 6.79
N LEU A 52 -15.42 -2.36 6.67
CA LEU A 52 -15.87 -3.42 7.56
C LEU A 52 -15.03 -4.69 7.35
N GLN A 53 -14.79 -5.10 6.11
CA GLN A 53 -13.88 -6.21 5.79
C GLN A 53 -12.46 -5.93 6.28
N TYR A 54 -11.99 -4.70 6.17
CA TYR A 54 -10.67 -4.29 6.64
C TYR A 54 -10.59 -4.29 8.18
N ARG A 55 -11.63 -3.82 8.87
CA ARG A 55 -11.73 -3.93 10.33
C ARG A 55 -11.70 -5.39 10.76
N ASP A 56 -12.45 -6.24 10.06
CA ASP A 56 -12.47 -7.67 10.33
C ASP A 56 -11.10 -8.30 10.01
N LEU A 57 -10.42 -7.90 8.94
CA LEU A 57 -9.05 -8.29 8.61
C LEU A 57 -8.06 -7.84 9.69
N ARG A 58 -8.16 -6.62 10.22
CA ARG A 58 -7.37 -6.15 11.38
C ARG A 58 -7.59 -7.04 12.59
N LEU A 59 -8.84 -7.39 12.88
CA LEU A 59 -9.16 -8.27 13.99
C LEU A 59 -8.59 -9.67 13.78
N GLU A 60 -8.55 -10.17 12.54
CA GLU A 60 -7.89 -11.43 12.18
C GLU A 60 -6.36 -11.32 12.28
N ILE A 61 -5.74 -10.26 11.74
CA ILE A 61 -4.30 -9.97 11.87
C ILE A 61 -3.90 -9.98 13.36
N ASN A 62 -4.72 -9.36 14.22
CA ASN A 62 -4.47 -9.30 15.66
C ASN A 62 -4.74 -10.64 16.41
N LYS A 63 -5.33 -11.65 15.77
CA LYS A 63 -5.75 -12.92 16.39
C LYS A 63 -4.96 -14.13 15.93
N LEU A 64 -4.14 -14.03 14.88
CA LEU A 64 -3.56 -15.19 14.21
C LEU A 64 -2.08 -15.41 14.56
N PRO A 65 -1.73 -16.56 15.19
CA PRO A 65 -0.50 -17.28 14.85
C PRO A 65 -0.72 -17.96 13.49
N TRP A 66 0.16 -17.68 12.54
CA TRP A 66 -0.03 -17.92 11.11
C TRP A 66 -0.48 -19.34 10.73
N ARG A 67 -1.67 -19.45 10.13
CA ARG A 67 -1.97 -20.51 9.15
C ARG A 67 -2.87 -19.98 8.02
N MET A 68 -2.36 -20.13 6.80
CA MET A 68 -2.92 -19.78 5.49
C MET A 68 -4.44 -19.96 5.31
N ARG A 69 -5.08 -19.13 4.44
CA ARG A 69 -5.53 -19.54 3.08
C ARG A 69 -6.22 -18.43 2.22
N SER A 70 -5.73 -18.39 0.97
CA SER A 70 -6.18 -17.93 -0.38
C SER A 70 -7.53 -17.23 -0.71
N SER A 71 -7.39 -16.25 -1.62
CA SER A 71 -8.22 -15.91 -2.82
C SER A 71 -9.50 -15.08 -2.70
N ARG A 72 -9.46 -13.84 -3.25
CA ARG A 72 -10.35 -13.38 -4.35
C ARG A 72 -9.84 -12.06 -4.95
N SER A 73 -9.85 -11.99 -6.27
CA SER A 73 -9.62 -10.78 -7.05
C SER A 73 -10.91 -9.95 -7.07
N LEU A 74 -10.79 -8.66 -6.74
CA LEU A 74 -11.78 -7.63 -7.01
C LEU A 74 -11.01 -6.42 -7.56
N THR A 75 -11.36 -5.99 -8.76
CA THR A 75 -10.97 -4.69 -9.31
C THR A 75 -12.08 -3.68 -9.00
N PRO A 76 -11.82 -2.61 -8.23
CA PRO A 76 -12.76 -1.49 -8.13
C PRO A 76 -12.22 -0.26 -8.86
N THR A 77 -13.09 0.39 -9.63
CA THR A 77 -12.94 1.82 -9.97
C THR A 77 -12.82 2.61 -8.67
N ALA A 78 -11.71 3.33 -8.51
CA ALA A 78 -11.29 3.90 -7.24
C ALA A 78 -12.32 4.92 -6.71
N PRO A 79 -12.89 4.73 -5.51
CA PRO A 79 -13.78 5.72 -4.95
C PRO A 79 -12.99 6.97 -4.50
N SER A 80 -13.64 8.13 -4.42
CA SER A 80 -12.98 9.40 -4.09
C SER A 80 -12.50 9.45 -2.62
N PRO A 81 -11.28 9.93 -2.34
CA PRO A 81 -10.75 10.07 -0.97
C PRO A 81 -11.54 11.05 -0.09
N PHE A 82 -12.44 11.85 -0.67
CA PHE A 82 -13.43 12.62 0.09
C PHE A 82 -14.30 11.73 0.98
N ILE A 83 -14.57 10.49 0.55
CA ILE A 83 -15.41 9.53 1.28
C ILE A 83 -14.74 9.11 2.61
N LEU A 84 -13.41 8.98 2.63
CA LEU A 84 -12.64 8.66 3.86
C LEU A 84 -12.81 9.71 4.94
N LEU A 85 -12.67 10.99 4.55
CA LEU A 85 -12.79 12.11 5.48
C LEU A 85 -14.22 12.28 5.99
N GLN A 86 -15.22 12.10 5.12
CA GLN A 86 -16.63 12.11 5.52
C GLN A 86 -16.95 10.98 6.50
N TYR A 87 -16.47 9.78 6.21
CA TYR A 87 -16.68 8.62 7.09
C TYR A 87 -16.00 8.81 8.45
N PHE A 88 -14.79 9.37 8.48
CA PHE A 88 -14.11 9.72 9.73
C PHE A 88 -14.93 10.72 10.57
N ASN A 89 -15.46 11.78 9.96
CA ASN A 89 -16.28 12.76 10.68
C ASN A 89 -17.56 12.12 11.24
N ILE A 90 -18.24 11.27 10.46
CA ILE A 90 -19.42 10.52 10.93
C ILE A 90 -19.07 9.62 12.11
N LEU A 91 -17.93 8.92 12.08
CA LEU A 91 -17.49 8.10 13.21
C LEU A 91 -17.18 8.95 14.45
N CYS A 92 -16.55 10.11 14.27
CA CYS A 92 -16.28 11.06 15.35
C CYS A 92 -17.60 11.51 16.02
N ASP A 93 -18.59 11.91 15.21
CA ASP A 93 -19.91 12.34 15.67
C ASP A 93 -20.66 11.24 16.43
N ILE A 94 -20.68 10.01 15.90
CA ILE A 94 -21.33 8.85 16.54
C ILE A 94 -20.69 8.55 17.91
N ASN A 95 -19.38 8.75 18.05
CA ASN A 95 -18.66 8.54 19.30
C ASN A 95 -18.69 9.77 20.23
N GLY A 96 -19.34 10.87 19.82
CA GLY A 96 -19.43 12.11 20.61
C GLY A 96 -18.09 12.81 20.80
N ILE A 97 -17.13 12.61 19.89
CA ILE A 97 -15.80 13.23 19.93
C ILE A 97 -15.67 14.17 18.74
N ASP A 98 -15.34 15.44 18.98
CA ASP A 98 -15.04 16.37 17.89
C ASP A 98 -13.68 16.03 17.26
N GLY A 99 -13.69 15.48 16.04
CA GLY A 99 -12.48 15.13 15.28
C GLY A 99 -11.61 16.33 14.88
N ALA A 100 -12.14 17.55 14.91
CA ALA A 100 -11.43 18.78 14.57
C ALA A 100 -10.81 19.48 15.79
N ASN A 101 -11.15 19.06 17.02
CA ASN A 101 -10.60 19.62 18.25
C ASN A 101 -9.15 19.13 18.51
N LYS A 102 -8.21 19.68 17.74
CA LYS A 102 -6.79 19.33 17.76
C LYS A 102 -6.10 19.82 19.03
N GLU A 103 -5.17 19.03 19.56
CA GLU A 103 -4.31 19.47 20.68
C GLU A 103 -3.29 20.53 20.22
N ARG A 104 -2.75 20.37 19.01
CA ARG A 104 -1.83 21.34 18.38
C ARG A 104 -2.36 21.77 17.01
N PRO A 105 -2.09 23.02 16.57
CA PRO A 105 -2.46 23.49 15.24
C PRO A 105 -1.88 22.64 14.10
N THR A 106 -0.72 22.02 14.33
CA THR A 106 -0.01 21.16 13.38
C THR A 106 -0.51 19.72 13.35
N ASP A 107 -1.35 19.31 14.31
CA ASP A 107 -1.88 17.94 14.33
C ASP A 107 -2.86 17.77 13.15
N GLN A 108 -2.89 16.59 12.55
CA GLN A 108 -3.76 16.34 11.40
C GLN A 108 -5.24 16.29 11.82
N TYR A 109 -5.52 15.74 13.00
CA TYR A 109 -6.85 15.60 13.60
C TYR A 109 -6.74 15.54 15.13
N ASN A 110 -7.87 15.52 15.83
CA ASN A 110 -7.90 15.32 17.28
C ASN A 110 -7.30 13.95 17.67
N LEU A 111 -6.17 13.93 18.37
CA LEU A 111 -5.48 12.67 18.70
C LEU A 111 -6.31 11.70 19.55
N LYS A 112 -7.37 12.15 20.23
CA LYS A 112 -8.31 11.25 20.92
C LYS A 112 -9.03 10.31 19.95
N THR A 113 -9.13 10.68 18.67
CA THR A 113 -9.76 9.87 17.63
C THR A 113 -8.74 9.06 16.83
N TYR A 114 -7.49 8.91 17.31
CA TYR A 114 -6.44 8.14 16.64
C TYR A 114 -6.91 6.74 16.22
N ASP A 115 -7.50 5.95 17.12
CA ASP A 115 -7.95 4.60 16.79
C ASP A 115 -9.07 4.60 15.74
N LEU A 116 -9.95 5.62 15.74
CA LEU A 116 -10.97 5.80 14.70
C LEU A 116 -10.32 6.17 13.36
N ALA A 117 -9.40 7.13 13.37
CA ALA A 117 -8.67 7.60 12.19
C ALA A 117 -7.88 6.46 11.53
N LYS A 118 -7.26 5.61 12.35
CA LYS A 118 -6.53 4.43 11.91
C LYS A 118 -7.46 3.37 11.32
N THR A 119 -8.59 3.09 11.98
CA THR A 119 -9.59 2.11 11.52
C THR A 119 -10.18 2.50 10.16
N CYS A 120 -10.42 3.78 9.93
CA CYS A 120 -10.97 4.28 8.69
C CYS A 120 -9.92 4.75 7.67
N LEU A 121 -8.65 4.42 7.84
CA LEU A 121 -7.54 4.82 6.95
C LEU A 121 -7.28 6.34 6.87
N ALA A 122 -8.00 7.16 7.64
CA ALA A 122 -7.83 8.61 7.68
C ALA A 122 -6.43 9.02 8.21
N ASN A 123 -5.87 8.22 9.12
CA ASN A 123 -4.50 8.42 9.61
C ASN A 123 -3.47 8.35 8.48
N THR A 124 -3.43 7.23 7.76
CA THR A 124 -2.52 7.01 6.63
C THR A 124 -2.79 8.00 5.50
N LEU A 125 -4.06 8.30 5.22
CA LEU A 125 -4.42 9.32 4.22
C LEU A 125 -3.81 10.68 4.58
N ALA A 126 -3.89 11.10 5.84
CA ALA A 126 -3.33 12.35 6.30
C ALA A 126 -1.80 12.38 6.16
N LEU A 127 -1.10 11.31 6.57
CA LEU A 127 0.36 11.21 6.45
C LEU A 127 0.84 11.23 4.99
N LEU A 128 0.13 10.55 4.08
CA LEU A 128 0.46 10.56 2.65
C LEU A 128 0.20 11.93 2.01
N ASN A 129 -0.83 12.64 2.45
CA ASN A 129 -1.07 14.01 2.00
C ASN A 129 0.00 14.98 2.53
N ASP A 130 0.42 14.85 3.78
CA ASP A 130 1.53 15.64 4.34
C ASP A 130 2.82 15.41 3.53
N TYR A 131 3.11 14.15 3.19
CA TYR A 131 4.25 13.80 2.34
C TYR A 131 4.15 14.41 0.94
N LYS A 132 2.97 14.35 0.31
CA LYS A 132 2.71 15.00 -0.97
C LYS A 132 2.90 16.51 -0.91
N ILE A 133 2.42 17.17 0.14
CA ILE A 133 2.59 18.63 0.30
C ILE A 133 4.07 18.99 0.41
N ALA A 134 4.85 18.17 1.11
CA ALA A 134 6.28 18.41 1.30
C ALA A 134 7.13 18.12 0.05
N ASN A 135 6.74 17.14 -0.78
CA ASN A 135 7.60 16.61 -1.86
C ASN A 135 6.95 16.68 -3.27
N GLY A 136 5.75 17.23 -3.39
CA GLY A 136 4.96 17.24 -4.62
C GLY A 136 5.69 17.98 -5.76
N GLY A 137 5.94 17.27 -6.85
CA GLY A 137 6.61 17.82 -8.04
C GLY A 137 8.11 17.98 -7.91
N ASP A 138 8.71 17.51 -6.82
CA ASP A 138 10.15 17.50 -6.70
C ASP A 138 10.76 16.44 -7.62
N THR A 139 11.78 16.83 -8.36
CA THR A 139 12.56 15.93 -9.21
C THR A 139 13.71 15.29 -8.45
N VAL A 140 14.05 15.83 -7.27
CA VAL A 140 15.11 15.33 -6.40
C VAL A 140 14.49 14.62 -5.21
N VAL A 141 14.72 13.31 -5.13
CA VAL A 141 14.32 12.55 -3.93
C VAL A 141 15.33 12.79 -2.83
N THR A 142 14.87 13.38 -1.73
CA THR A 142 15.70 13.57 -0.54
C THR A 142 15.55 12.35 0.37
N PRO A 143 16.64 11.63 0.69
CA PRO A 143 16.60 10.53 1.65
C PRO A 143 16.08 11.01 3.01
N TYR A 144 15.31 10.16 3.68
CA TYR A 144 14.85 10.48 5.01
C TYR A 144 16.01 10.59 5.99
N ASN A 145 16.02 11.66 6.79
CA ASN A 145 17.12 12.01 7.67
C ASN A 145 16.78 11.88 9.17
N GLY A 146 15.67 11.22 9.50
CA GLY A 146 15.21 11.06 10.88
C GLY A 146 14.55 12.31 11.50
N LYS A 147 14.15 13.31 10.70
CA LYS A 147 13.49 14.55 11.18
C LYS A 147 12.29 14.29 12.11
N PHE A 148 11.58 13.18 11.92
CA PHE A 148 10.42 12.77 12.72
C PHE A 148 10.72 11.56 13.61
N GLY A 149 11.99 11.23 13.82
CA GLY A 149 12.42 10.00 14.49
C GLY A 149 12.55 8.81 13.54
N TRP A 150 13.02 7.69 14.07
CA TRP A 150 13.05 6.40 13.38
C TRP A 150 11.97 5.50 13.99
N TYR A 151 11.42 4.61 13.17
CA TYR A 151 10.49 3.59 13.63
C TYR A 151 11.19 2.70 14.65
N ASP A 152 10.48 2.39 15.72
CA ASP A 152 10.98 1.58 16.83
C ASP A 152 10.04 0.40 17.02
N GLU A 153 10.59 -0.81 16.88
CA GLU A 153 9.86 -2.08 17.02
C GLU A 153 9.59 -2.44 18.48
N GLU A 154 10.40 -1.91 19.41
CA GLU A 154 10.21 -2.07 20.86
C GLU A 154 9.87 -0.74 21.51
N PRO A 155 8.78 -0.07 21.07
CA PRO A 155 8.60 1.30 21.47
C PRO A 155 8.20 1.33 22.95
N GLY A 156 8.95 2.09 23.75
CA GLY A 156 8.69 2.23 25.18
C GLY A 156 7.31 2.85 25.50
N SER A 157 7.02 3.09 26.78
CA SER A 157 5.69 3.54 27.27
C SER A 157 5.09 4.77 26.57
N ASN A 158 5.91 5.60 25.92
CA ASN A 158 5.44 6.75 25.15
C ASN A 158 4.64 6.37 23.89
N ALA A 159 4.84 5.19 23.33
CA ALA A 159 4.05 4.70 22.19
C ALA A 159 2.68 4.15 22.58
N GLU A 160 2.36 4.04 23.87
CA GLU A 160 1.00 3.76 24.31
C GLU A 160 0.10 4.99 24.19
N MET A 161 0.69 6.20 24.23
CA MET A 161 -0.03 7.45 24.02
C MET A 161 -0.34 7.68 22.54
N ASN A 162 -1.53 8.17 22.22
CA ASN A 162 -1.98 8.39 20.84
C ASN A 162 -1.02 9.26 20.00
N ARG A 163 -0.35 10.22 20.64
CA ARG A 163 0.69 11.01 19.97
C ARG A 163 1.91 10.17 19.60
N GLY A 164 2.40 9.33 20.53
CA GLY A 164 3.51 8.43 20.25
C GLY A 164 3.18 7.46 19.11
N LYS A 165 1.96 6.90 19.10
CA LYS A 165 1.47 6.04 18.01
C LYS A 165 1.49 6.74 16.65
N LEU A 166 0.99 7.97 16.59
CA LEU A 166 1.00 8.77 15.36
C LEU A 166 2.43 9.08 14.88
N GLU A 167 3.33 9.44 15.79
CA GLU A 167 4.73 9.71 15.41
C GLU A 167 5.45 8.45 14.96
N GLN A 168 5.16 7.28 15.55
CA GLN A 168 5.67 5.98 15.07
C GLN A 168 5.15 5.65 13.67
N ASP A 169 3.84 5.82 13.42
CA ASP A 169 3.28 5.66 12.07
C ASP A 169 3.95 6.61 11.06
N ARG A 170 4.17 7.86 11.47
CA ARG A 170 4.85 8.85 10.63
C ARG A 170 6.29 8.42 10.34
N ALA A 171 7.06 8.03 11.34
CA ALA A 171 8.44 7.59 11.17
C ALA A 171 8.53 6.40 10.20
N ALA A 172 7.72 5.36 10.41
CA ALA A 172 7.67 4.18 9.54
C ALA A 172 7.38 4.54 8.07
N LEU A 173 6.38 5.40 7.83
CA LEU A 173 6.06 5.82 6.47
C LEU A 173 7.18 6.68 5.86
N MET A 174 7.77 7.59 6.64
CA MET A 174 8.84 8.47 6.14
C MET A 174 10.12 7.71 5.79
N GLU A 175 10.37 6.55 6.39
CA GLU A 175 11.51 5.70 6.02
C GLU A 175 11.35 5.07 4.65
N ILE A 176 10.16 4.58 4.31
CA ILE A 176 9.94 3.83 3.06
C ILE A 176 9.51 4.72 1.88
N LEU A 177 8.83 5.83 2.14
CA LEU A 177 8.25 6.68 1.08
C LEU A 177 9.27 7.29 0.12
N PRO A 178 10.43 7.82 0.56
CA PRO A 178 11.47 8.33 -0.34
C PRO A 178 11.98 7.24 -1.29
N ASP A 179 12.18 6.02 -0.80
CA ASP A 179 12.66 4.92 -1.63
C ASP A 179 11.62 4.55 -2.70
N LEU A 180 10.34 4.48 -2.33
CA LEU A 180 9.25 4.26 -3.28
C LEU A 180 9.09 5.42 -4.28
N GLN A 181 9.27 6.67 -3.84
CA GLN A 181 9.29 7.83 -4.73
C GLN A 181 10.47 7.74 -5.72
N PHE A 182 11.65 7.33 -5.25
CA PHE A 182 12.82 7.14 -6.10
C PHE A 182 12.57 6.06 -7.15
N LEU A 183 12.04 4.90 -6.75
CA LEU A 183 11.69 3.81 -7.67
C LEU A 183 10.62 4.22 -8.69
N ALA A 184 9.68 5.08 -8.30
CA ALA A 184 8.67 5.61 -9.21
C ALA A 184 9.19 6.71 -10.16
N SER A 185 10.33 7.32 -9.82
CA SER A 185 10.96 8.39 -10.61
C SER A 185 11.70 7.86 -11.84
N ASN A 186 11.85 8.67 -12.89
CA ASN A 186 12.58 8.29 -14.10
C ASN A 186 13.95 7.61 -13.87
N PRO A 187 14.82 8.06 -12.95
CA PRO A 187 16.10 7.40 -12.69
C PRO A 187 15.97 6.05 -11.96
N GLY A 188 14.92 5.83 -11.16
CA GLY A 188 14.69 4.56 -10.46
C GLY A 188 13.75 3.60 -11.20
N ARG A 189 13.03 4.08 -12.23
CA ARG A 189 12.01 3.31 -12.93
C ARG A 189 12.63 2.17 -13.74
N GLY A 190 12.39 0.95 -13.27
CA GLY A 190 12.75 -0.28 -13.97
C GLY A 190 11.82 -0.61 -15.14
N ALA A 191 12.06 -1.76 -15.78
CA ALA A 191 11.20 -2.28 -16.85
C ALA A 191 9.83 -2.78 -16.34
N VAL A 192 9.72 -3.07 -15.04
CA VAL A 192 8.51 -3.51 -14.34
C VAL A 192 8.38 -2.67 -13.09
N GLU A 193 7.19 -2.11 -12.87
CA GLU A 193 6.85 -1.27 -11.72
C GLU A 193 5.71 -1.94 -10.97
N ASP A 194 5.87 -2.18 -9.67
CA ASP A 194 4.80 -2.71 -8.84
C ASP A 194 3.72 -1.66 -8.55
N GLU A 195 2.57 -2.12 -8.08
CA GLU A 195 1.42 -1.23 -7.87
C GLU A 195 1.65 -0.21 -6.77
N LEU A 196 2.37 -0.55 -5.69
CA LEU A 196 2.63 0.37 -4.58
C LEU A 196 3.56 1.51 -5.03
N THR A 197 4.67 1.17 -5.70
CA THR A 197 5.59 2.14 -6.31
C THR A 197 4.86 3.05 -7.29
N ARG A 198 4.04 2.47 -8.18
CA ARG A 198 3.22 3.24 -9.12
C ARG A 198 2.23 4.18 -8.43
N GLY A 199 1.69 3.77 -7.28
CA GLY A 199 0.83 4.60 -6.44
C GLY A 199 1.53 5.83 -5.89
N VAL A 200 2.73 5.65 -5.33
CA VAL A 200 3.55 6.74 -4.80
C VAL A 200 3.97 7.69 -5.91
N GLY A 201 4.34 7.18 -7.09
CA GLY A 201 4.62 8.02 -8.27
C GLY A 201 3.45 8.92 -8.64
N LYS A 202 2.23 8.37 -8.68
CA LYS A 202 1.00 9.15 -8.94
C LYS A 202 0.68 10.14 -7.84
N LEU A 203 0.97 9.81 -6.58
CA LEU A 203 0.75 10.69 -5.43
C LEU A 203 1.58 11.98 -5.56
N ILE A 204 2.83 11.85 -6.02
CA ILE A 204 3.80 12.96 -6.12
C ILE A 204 3.72 13.71 -7.46
N ASP A 205 3.19 13.09 -8.52
CA ASP A 205 3.04 13.77 -9.82
C ASP A 205 1.99 14.89 -9.76
N VAL A 206 2.47 16.13 -9.86
CA VAL A 206 1.66 17.37 -9.84
C VAL A 206 0.75 17.47 -11.07
N ARG A 207 1.01 16.69 -12.14
CA ARG A 207 0.15 16.63 -13.33
C ARG A 207 -1.08 15.77 -13.13
N THR A 208 -1.15 15.00 -12.04
CA THR A 208 -2.33 14.20 -11.72
C THR A 208 -3.42 15.14 -11.20
N GLU A 209 -4.51 15.30 -11.97
CA GLU A 209 -5.67 16.15 -11.62
C GLU A 209 -6.34 15.74 -10.30
N ALA A 210 -6.16 14.49 -9.87
CA ALA A 210 -6.56 14.03 -8.55
C ALA A 210 -5.68 14.71 -7.48
N ASN A 211 -6.17 15.82 -6.92
CA ASN A 211 -5.47 16.56 -5.87
C ASN A 211 -5.38 15.81 -4.52
N SER A 212 -5.57 14.49 -4.50
CA SER A 212 -5.76 13.71 -3.29
C SER A 212 -5.19 12.29 -3.43
N CYS A 213 -4.66 11.77 -2.33
CA CYS A 213 -4.12 10.40 -2.27
C CYS A 213 -5.19 9.36 -2.66
N PRO A 214 -4.89 8.40 -3.56
CA PRO A 214 -5.82 7.32 -3.89
C PRO A 214 -6.18 6.48 -2.66
N MET A 215 -7.45 6.11 -2.51
CA MET A 215 -7.91 5.36 -1.33
C MET A 215 -7.23 4.00 -1.18
N TRP A 216 -6.99 3.30 -2.29
CA TRP A 216 -6.29 2.02 -2.28
C TRP A 216 -4.83 2.17 -1.79
N LEU A 217 -4.21 3.33 -2.01
CA LEU A 217 -2.85 3.62 -1.55
C LEU A 217 -2.84 3.85 -0.03
N ALA A 218 -3.81 4.61 0.49
CA ALA A 218 -4.01 4.76 1.93
C ALA A 218 -4.29 3.41 2.61
N PHE A 219 -5.08 2.54 1.97
CA PHE A 219 -5.28 1.17 2.43
C PHE A 219 -3.99 0.36 2.46
N ALA A 220 -3.21 0.35 1.37
CA ALA A 220 -1.97 -0.42 1.27
C ALA A 220 -0.95 -0.02 2.35
N PHE A 221 -0.76 1.29 2.56
CA PHE A 221 0.14 1.78 3.61
C PHE A 221 -0.41 1.54 5.02
N GLN A 222 -1.74 1.52 5.20
CA GLN A 222 -2.30 1.17 6.49
C GLN A 222 -2.09 -0.31 6.81
N VAL A 223 -2.20 -1.20 5.81
CA VAL A 223 -1.85 -2.62 5.95
C VAL A 223 -0.36 -2.77 6.27
N TYR A 224 0.52 -2.05 5.57
CA TYR A 224 1.96 -2.03 5.88
C TYR A 224 2.23 -1.66 7.35
N LEU A 225 1.60 -0.59 7.87
CA LEU A 225 1.71 -0.21 9.28
C LEU A 225 1.20 -1.30 10.24
N ASP A 226 0.10 -1.98 9.89
CA ASP A 226 -0.42 -3.07 10.71
C ASP A 226 0.48 -4.29 10.71
N ILE A 227 1.15 -4.57 9.59
CA ILE A 227 2.14 -5.65 9.51
C ILE A 227 3.33 -5.31 10.41
N LEU A 228 3.89 -4.10 10.28
CA LEU A 228 5.01 -3.68 11.11
C LEU A 228 4.70 -3.77 12.61
N GLN A 229 3.54 -3.26 13.01
CA GLN A 229 3.18 -3.18 14.43
C GLN A 229 2.76 -4.50 15.05
N ASN A 230 2.22 -5.45 14.26
CA ASN A 230 1.78 -6.74 14.78
C ASN A 230 2.77 -7.88 14.49
N MET A 231 3.69 -7.71 13.53
CA MET A 231 4.64 -8.74 13.12
C MET A 231 6.11 -8.34 13.20
N GLY A 232 6.45 -7.07 13.45
CA GLY A 232 7.85 -6.60 13.42
C GLY A 232 8.79 -7.50 14.22
N GLU A 233 8.42 -7.77 15.48
CA GLU A 233 9.18 -8.63 16.39
C GLU A 233 9.29 -10.10 15.90
N ILE A 234 8.26 -10.62 15.23
CA ILE A 234 8.15 -12.05 14.84
C ILE A 234 8.83 -12.32 13.49
N CYS A 235 8.88 -11.33 12.59
CA CYS A 235 9.42 -11.48 11.24
C CYS A 235 10.90 -11.90 11.23
N ASP A 236 11.68 -11.42 12.20
CA ASP A 236 13.10 -11.74 12.31
C ASP A 236 13.35 -13.08 13.00
N GLU A 237 12.44 -13.54 13.87
CA GLU A 237 12.57 -14.82 14.57
C GLU A 237 12.60 -16.00 13.60
N GLU A 238 11.63 -16.09 12.68
CA GLU A 238 11.56 -17.20 11.71
C GLU A 238 12.76 -17.21 10.74
N HIS A 239 13.22 -16.01 10.35
CA HIS A 239 14.39 -15.87 9.48
C HIS A 239 15.68 -16.28 10.21
N GLU A 240 15.87 -15.86 11.46
CA GLU A 240 17.04 -16.25 12.25
C GLU A 240 17.01 -17.75 12.58
N GLU A 241 15.85 -18.33 12.87
CA GLU A 241 15.70 -19.78 13.04
C GLU A 241 16.14 -20.56 11.79
N MET A 242 15.72 -20.09 10.60
CA MET A 242 16.12 -20.68 9.33
C MET A 242 17.62 -20.53 9.07
N ARG A 243 18.19 -19.37 9.41
CA ARG A 243 19.63 -19.11 9.32
C ARG A 243 20.41 -20.04 10.24
N GLN A 244 19.97 -20.20 11.48
CA GLN A 244 20.56 -21.10 12.46
C GLN A 244 20.43 -22.57 12.07
N ALA A 245 19.33 -22.97 11.43
CA ALA A 245 19.17 -24.32 10.88
C ALA A 245 20.15 -24.57 9.72
N SER A 246 20.35 -23.58 8.85
CA SER A 246 21.31 -23.65 7.74
C SER A 246 22.76 -23.79 8.25
N ILE A 247 23.15 -23.00 9.25
CA ILE A 247 24.48 -23.09 9.88
C ILE A 247 24.70 -24.47 10.49
N ARG A 248 23.72 -24.99 11.26
CA ARG A 248 23.80 -26.34 11.85
C ARG A 248 23.91 -27.44 10.79
N ALA A 249 23.21 -27.30 9.67
CA ALA A 249 23.33 -28.23 8.55
C ALA A 249 24.74 -28.21 7.95
N GLN A 250 25.34 -27.03 7.73
CA GLN A 250 26.71 -26.90 7.24
C GLN A 250 27.73 -27.52 8.20
N GLU A 251 27.59 -27.30 9.51
CA GLU A 251 28.47 -27.89 10.52
C GLU A 251 28.35 -29.43 10.55
N SER A 252 27.14 -29.97 10.40
CA SER A 252 26.91 -31.41 10.33
C SER A 252 27.50 -32.05 9.06
N MET A 253 27.51 -31.32 7.94
CA MET A 253 28.15 -31.77 6.70
C MET A 253 29.68 -31.72 6.78
N ALA A 254 30.24 -30.73 7.48
CA ALA A 254 31.68 -30.60 7.69
C ALA A 254 32.25 -31.65 8.66
N THR A 255 31.41 -32.20 9.55
CA THR A 255 31.80 -33.20 10.55
C THR A 255 31.53 -34.65 10.13
N SER A 256 30.93 -34.87 8.95
CA SER A 256 30.68 -36.23 8.42
C SER A 256 31.99 -36.92 8.00
N PRO A 257 32.38 -38.05 8.61
CA PRO A 257 33.57 -38.80 8.24
C PRO A 257 33.28 -39.66 7.00
N SER A 258 33.25 -39.05 5.81
CA SER A 258 33.07 -39.82 4.56
C SER A 258 33.88 -39.31 3.36
N LEU A 259 35.02 -38.64 3.58
CA LEU A 259 35.97 -38.29 2.51
C LEU A 259 37.45 -38.50 2.91
N GLN A 260 37.75 -39.47 3.79
CA GLN A 260 39.13 -39.88 4.12
C GLN A 260 39.50 -41.32 3.73
N SER A 261 38.73 -41.96 2.86
CA SER A 261 39.17 -43.24 2.26
C SER A 261 38.65 -43.38 0.83
N ALA A 262 39.44 -42.85 -0.10
CA ALA A 262 39.54 -43.31 -1.48
C ALA A 262 41.01 -43.21 -1.87
#